data_AF-A0A8T3VCX1-F1
#
_entry.id   AF-A0A8T3VCX1-F1
#
_cell.length_a   1.000
_cell.length_b   1.000
_cell.length_c   1.000
_cell.angle_alpha   90.00
_cell.angle_beta   90.00
_cell.angle_gamma   90.00
#
_symmetry.space_group_name_H-M   'P 1'
#
loop_
_entity.id
_entity.type
_entity.pdbx_description
1 polymer ?
#
loop_
_entity_poly.entity_id
_entity_poly.type
_entity_poly.pdbx_seq_one_letter_code
_entity_poly.pdbx_strand_id
1 'polypeptide(L)'
;MKFRAQSSWLKTVEELDKSVTNRYSLVGDFVKAGDFEEEYSEGLYPDCNKEGTAKKPQTDYRLFRFRNGKVRLLDLVIDAQRSWAQDFWEAVEDEL
;
A
#
# COMPACT_ATOMS: atom_id res chain seq x y z
N MET A 1 8.15 7.58 -18.30
CA MET A 1 8.51 6.88 -17.05
C MET A 1 7.36 5.94 -16.71
N LYS A 2 7.56 4.62 -16.68
CA LYS A 2 6.49 3.68 -16.32
C LYS A 2 6.41 3.62 -14.79
N PHE A 3 5.50 4.41 -14.21
CA PHE A 3 5.13 4.28 -12.80
C PHE A 3 4.67 2.82 -12.59
N ARG A 4 5.24 2.11 -11.61
CA ARG A 4 4.97 0.68 -11.31
C ARG A 4 5.54 -0.37 -12.30
N ALA A 5 6.62 -0.05 -13.00
CA ALA A 5 7.38 -1.06 -13.74
C ALA A 5 8.02 -2.04 -12.74
N GLN A 6 7.45 -3.25 -12.60
CA GLN A 6 7.88 -4.44 -11.80
C GLN A 6 6.83 -4.95 -10.80
N SER A 7 5.56 -5.06 -11.20
CA SER A 7 4.49 -5.64 -10.35
C SER A 7 4.26 -4.90 -9.03
N SER A 8 4.65 -3.62 -8.98
CA SER A 8 4.24 -2.66 -7.96
C SER A 8 2.74 -2.38 -8.11
N TRP A 9 2.05 -2.10 -7.00
CA TRP A 9 0.60 -1.89 -6.99
C TRP A 9 0.22 -0.91 -5.90
N LEU A 10 -0.96 -0.32 -6.04
CA LEU A 10 -1.58 0.53 -5.05
C LEU A 10 -3.01 -0.01 -4.83
N LYS A 11 -3.50 0.06 -3.60
CA LYS A 11 -4.85 -0.40 -3.24
C LYS A 11 -5.49 0.60 -2.26
N THR A 12 -6.81 0.64 -2.17
CA THR A 12 -7.51 1.28 -1.04
C THR A 12 -7.50 0.36 0.19
N VAL A 13 -7.67 0.94 1.37
CA VAL A 13 -8.08 0.24 2.59
C VAL A 13 -9.39 0.82 3.07
N GLU A 14 -10.41 -0.02 3.10
CA GLU A 14 -11.77 0.30 3.54
C GLU A 14 -12.12 -0.45 4.82
N GLU A 15 -11.50 -1.61 5.04
CA GLU A 15 -11.71 -2.45 6.21
C GLU A 15 -10.42 -3.22 6.57
N LEU A 16 -10.33 -3.60 7.84
CA LEU A 16 -9.28 -4.45 8.37
C LEU A 16 -9.84 -5.82 8.79
N ASP A 17 -9.49 -6.88 8.06
CA ASP A 17 -9.84 -8.27 8.39
C ASP A 17 -8.70 -8.97 9.14
N LYS A 18 -8.79 -9.00 10.47
CA LYS A 18 -7.80 -9.66 11.35
C LYS A 18 -7.92 -11.19 11.38
N SER A 19 -8.87 -11.81 10.67
CA SER A 19 -8.97 -13.27 10.56
C SER A 19 -7.86 -13.87 9.68
N VAL A 20 -7.24 -13.05 8.84
CA VAL A 20 -6.11 -13.39 7.99
C VAL A 20 -4.89 -12.51 8.33
N THR A 21 -3.69 -13.05 8.21
CA THR A 21 -2.44 -12.42 8.70
C THR A 21 -1.50 -11.94 7.60
N ASN A 22 -2.01 -11.89 6.36
CA ASN A 22 -1.26 -11.53 5.17
C ASN A 22 -1.92 -10.31 4.49
N ARG A 23 -1.47 -9.93 3.29
CA ARG A 23 -2.02 -8.79 2.53
C ARG A 23 -3.54 -8.73 2.40
N TYR A 24 -4.24 -9.85 2.52
CA TYR A 24 -5.71 -9.90 2.44
C TYR A 24 -6.38 -9.31 3.69
N SER A 25 -5.64 -9.06 4.77
CA SER A 25 -6.17 -8.36 5.95
C SER A 25 -6.51 -6.90 5.65
N LEU A 26 -5.85 -6.29 4.65
CA LEU A 26 -6.12 -4.93 4.21
C LEU A 26 -7.17 -4.98 3.09
N VAL A 27 -8.45 -4.82 3.42
CA VAL A 27 -9.59 -4.99 2.50
C VAL A 27 -9.85 -3.70 1.74
N GLY A 28 -10.17 -3.81 0.44
CA GLY A 28 -10.36 -2.68 -0.48
C GLY A 28 -10.12 -3.08 -1.93
N ASP A 29 -9.90 -2.11 -2.81
CA ASP A 29 -9.78 -2.29 -4.27
C ASP A 29 -8.43 -1.83 -4.83
N PHE A 30 -7.93 -2.54 -5.84
CA PHE A 30 -6.69 -2.17 -6.52
C PHE A 30 -6.91 -0.92 -7.38
N VAL A 31 -6.02 0.05 -7.23
CA VAL A 31 -6.05 1.26 -8.04
C VAL A 31 -5.36 1.01 -9.38
N LYS A 32 -6.07 1.29 -10.47
CA LYS A 32 -5.60 1.06 -11.84
C LYS A 32 -4.25 1.75 -12.07
N ALA A 33 -3.31 1.03 -12.67
CA ALA A 33 -1.98 1.57 -12.96
C ALA A 33 -1.99 2.37 -14.26
N GLY A 34 -1.43 3.59 -14.25
CA GLY A 34 -1.09 4.33 -15.45
C GLY A 34 -2.00 5.50 -15.82
N ASP A 35 -3.14 5.69 -15.15
CA ASP A 35 -3.98 6.87 -15.35
C ASP A 35 -3.55 7.95 -14.34
N PHE A 36 -2.62 8.82 -14.75
CA PHE A 36 -2.31 10.07 -14.03
C PHE A 36 -3.47 11.08 -14.06
N GLU A 37 -4.56 10.73 -14.77
CA GLU A 37 -5.77 11.53 -14.91
C GLU A 37 -6.81 11.24 -13.83
N GLU A 38 -6.74 10.10 -13.12
CA GLU A 38 -7.66 9.80 -12.03
C GLU A 38 -7.18 10.48 -10.74
N GLU A 39 -7.99 11.43 -10.24
CA GLU A 39 -7.81 11.96 -8.89
C GLU A 39 -8.01 10.83 -7.87
N TYR A 40 -7.00 10.57 -7.05
CA TYR A 40 -7.15 9.64 -5.93
C TYR A 40 -8.21 10.17 -4.97
N SER A 41 -9.21 9.35 -4.63
CA SER A 41 -10.19 9.71 -3.62
C SER A 41 -9.53 9.84 -2.24
N GLU A 42 -10.17 10.57 -1.33
CA GLU A 42 -9.74 10.53 0.07
C GLU A 42 -9.80 9.09 0.61
N GLY A 43 -8.81 8.70 1.41
CA GLY A 43 -8.74 7.35 1.94
C GLY A 43 -7.35 6.90 2.35
N LEU A 44 -7.26 5.64 2.73
CA LEU A 44 -6.03 4.94 3.09
C LEU A 44 -5.53 4.10 1.92
N TYR A 45 -4.22 4.10 1.71
CA TYR A 45 -3.60 3.47 0.55
C TYR A 45 -2.29 2.76 0.91
N PRO A 46 -2.23 1.42 0.83
CA PRO A 46 -1.00 0.67 0.78
C PRO A 46 -0.41 0.68 -0.64
N ASP A 47 0.80 1.20 -0.75
CA ASP A 47 1.65 1.16 -1.93
C ASP A 47 2.67 0.04 -1.78
N CYS A 48 2.70 -0.87 -2.74
CA CYS A 48 3.73 -1.88 -2.86
C CYS A 48 4.75 -1.41 -3.89
N ASN A 49 5.95 -1.13 -3.43
CA ASN A 49 7.07 -0.75 -4.27
C ASN A 49 8.08 -1.89 -4.37
N LYS A 50 8.22 -2.45 -5.57
CA LYS A 50 9.23 -3.47 -5.87
C LYS A 50 10.39 -2.83 -6.62
N GLU A 51 11.57 -2.96 -6.06
CA GLU A 51 12.81 -2.44 -6.61
C GLU A 51 13.91 -3.50 -6.56
N GLY A 52 15.11 -3.11 -7.00
CA GLY A 52 16.28 -3.96 -7.02
C GLY A 52 16.45 -4.75 -8.30
N THR A 53 17.25 -5.81 -8.23
CA THR A 53 17.57 -6.66 -9.39
C THR A 53 17.04 -8.06 -9.17
N ALA A 54 16.94 -8.87 -10.22
CA ALA A 54 16.52 -10.27 -10.09
C ALA A 54 17.36 -11.08 -9.07
N LYS A 55 18.61 -10.69 -8.82
CA LYS A 55 19.52 -11.32 -7.84
C LYS A 55 19.38 -10.80 -6.42
N LYS A 56 18.84 -9.60 -6.26
CA LYS A 56 18.62 -8.91 -4.98
C LYS A 56 17.31 -8.12 -5.09
N PRO A 57 16.16 -8.82 -5.06
CA PRO A 57 14.87 -8.15 -5.08
C PRO A 57 14.65 -7.46 -3.73
N GLN A 58 14.04 -6.29 -3.76
CA GLN A 58 13.59 -5.57 -2.57
C GLN A 58 12.10 -5.25 -2.74
N THR A 59 11.31 -5.48 -1.70
CA THR A 59 9.90 -5.09 -1.68
C THR A 59 9.64 -4.25 -0.45
N ASP A 60 9.27 -3.00 -0.68
CA ASP A 60 8.90 -2.08 0.37
C ASP A 60 7.38 -1.83 0.29
N TYR A 61 6.74 -1.65 1.44
CA TYR A 61 5.36 -1.24 1.53
C TYR A 61 5.26 0.09 2.25
N ARG A 62 4.41 0.99 1.76
CA ARG A 62 4.14 2.30 2.37
C ARG A 62 2.65 2.43 2.59
N LEU A 63 2.25 2.90 3.77
CA LEU A 63 0.86 3.23 4.06
C LEU A 63 0.68 4.74 4.01
N PHE A 64 -0.22 5.21 3.15
CA PHE A 64 -0.53 6.63 3.00
C PHE A 64 -1.97 6.94 3.37
N ARG A 65 -2.19 8.13 3.94
CA ARG A 65 -3.51 8.77 4.00
C ARG A 65 -3.59 9.89 2.98
N PHE A 66 -4.59 9.85 2.11
CA PHE A 66 -5.00 10.98 1.30
C PHE A 66 -6.21 11.68 1.95
N ARG A 67 -6.05 12.97 2.28
CA ARG A 67 -7.12 13.79 2.88
C ARG A 67 -6.89 15.27 2.59
N ASN A 68 -7.94 15.98 2.17
CA ASN A 68 -7.92 17.40 1.82
C ASN A 68 -6.82 17.77 0.82
N GLY A 69 -6.64 16.94 -0.22
CA GLY A 69 -5.59 17.14 -1.23
C GLY A 69 -4.15 16.97 -0.71
N LYS A 70 -3.97 16.42 0.49
CA LYS A 70 -2.65 16.16 1.10
C LYS A 70 -2.42 14.67 1.27
N VAL A 71 -1.20 14.24 0.99
CA VAL A 71 -0.70 12.91 1.29
C VAL A 71 0.07 12.95 2.61
N ARG A 72 -0.21 12.03 3.52
CA ARG A 72 0.59 11.75 4.72
C ARG A 72 1.10 10.32 4.66
N LEU A 73 2.39 10.12 4.90
CA LEU A 73 2.94 8.79 5.14
C LEU A 73 2.64 8.42 6.60
N LEU A 74 1.96 7.30 6.80
CA LEU A 74 1.61 6.78 8.11
C LEU A 74 2.63 5.76 8.60
N ASP A 75 3.04 4.84 7.72
CA ASP A 75 3.99 3.78 8.06
C ASP A 75 4.73 3.24 6.83
N LEU A 76 5.86 2.56 7.07
CA LEU A 76 6.77 2.03 6.06
C LEU A 76 7.41 0.72 6.54
N VAL A 77 7.25 -0.35 5.75
CA VAL A 77 7.98 -1.62 5.92
C VAL A 77 9.00 -1.75 4.78
N ILE A 78 10.28 -1.81 5.14
CA ILE A 78 11.40 -1.99 4.20
C ILE A 78 11.80 -3.46 4.14
N ASP A 79 12.13 -3.97 2.96
CA ASP A 79 12.55 -5.36 2.73
C ASP A 79 11.58 -6.40 3.35
N ALA A 80 10.31 -6.15 3.04
CA ALA A 80 9.17 -6.72 3.72
C ALA A 80 9.06 -8.25 3.54
N GLN A 81 8.80 -8.91 4.66
CA GLN A 81 8.57 -10.36 4.73
C GLN A 81 7.08 -10.70 4.55
N ARG A 82 6.74 -11.99 4.56
CA ARG A 82 5.38 -12.47 4.21
C ARG A 82 4.24 -11.90 5.06
N SER A 83 4.51 -11.45 6.29
CA SER A 83 3.55 -10.94 7.28
C SER A 83 3.46 -9.42 7.36
N TRP A 84 4.07 -8.67 6.43
CA TRP A 84 4.17 -7.21 6.44
C TRP A 84 2.84 -6.47 6.67
N ALA A 85 1.72 -7.05 6.27
CA ALA A 85 0.41 -6.40 6.37
C ALA A 85 -0.01 -6.17 7.83
N GLN A 86 0.46 -7.01 8.76
CA GLN A 86 0.21 -6.85 10.20
C GLN A 86 0.91 -5.64 10.79
N ASP A 87 2.07 -5.27 10.24
CA ASP A 87 2.82 -4.11 10.71
C ASP A 87 2.00 -2.82 10.52
N PHE A 88 1.07 -2.80 9.56
CA PHE A 88 0.16 -1.68 9.30
C PHE A 88 -1.14 -1.70 10.11
N TRP A 89 -1.44 -2.74 10.88
CA TRP A 89 -2.77 -2.85 11.52
C TRP A 89 -3.06 -1.71 12.48
N GLU A 90 -2.10 -1.35 13.33
CA GLU A 90 -2.24 -0.25 14.29
C GLU A 90 -2.54 1.08 13.55
N ALA A 91 -1.73 1.41 12.55
CA ALA A 91 -1.91 2.64 11.76
C ALA A 91 -3.22 2.66 10.95
N VAL A 92 -3.71 1.50 10.51
CA VAL A 92 -5.00 1.39 9.82
C VAL A 92 -6.17 1.58 10.78
N GLU A 93 -6.10 0.99 11.98
CA GLU A 93 -7.14 1.15 13.01
C GLU A 93 -7.27 2.59 13.50
N ASP A 94 -6.16 3.32 13.59
CA ASP A 94 -6.17 4.73 14.00
C ASP A 94 -6.84 5.66 12.97
N GLU A 95 -6.96 5.23 11.71
CA GLU A 95 -7.39 6.07 10.59
C GLU A 95 -8.72 5.67 9.96
N LEU A 96 -9.23 4.47 10.24
CA LEU A 96 -10.58 4.01 9.87
C LEU A 96 -11.63 4.53 10.86
#